data_AF-A0A370EEN7-F1
#
_entry.id   AF-A0A370EEN7-F1
#
_cell.length_a   1.000
_cell.length_b   1.000
_cell.length_c   1.000
_cell.angle_alpha   90.00
_cell.angle_beta   90.00
_cell.angle_gamma   90.00
#
_symmetry.space_group_name_H-M   'P 1'
#
loop_
_entity.id
_entity.type
_entity.pdbx_description
1 polymer ?
#
loop_
_entity_poly.entity_id
_entity_poly.type
_entity_poly.pdbx_seq_one_letter_code
_entity_poly.pdbx_strand_id
1 'polypeptide(L)' 'MKLLLILPNLVLIAVSGINLYNELNTGRLNNNLAVTVLHFSVLIMCVVFVGLIIRSMFKVVETNEEELYYQPR' A
#
# COMPACT_ATOMS: atom_id res chain seq x y z
N MET A 1 -8.07 3.75 -14.55
CA MET A 1 -8.51 2.46 -13.96
C MET A 1 -7.60 1.93 -12.84
N LYS A 2 -6.29 2.26 -12.83
CA LYS A 2 -5.33 1.78 -11.81
C LYS A 2 -5.57 2.33 -10.38
N LEU A 3 -6.30 3.44 -10.23
CA LEU A 3 -6.70 4.00 -8.93
C LEU A 3 -7.58 3.05 -8.10
N LEU A 4 -8.43 2.23 -8.74
CA LEU A 4 -9.27 1.25 -8.04
C LEU A 4 -8.45 0.12 -7.38
N LEU A 5 -7.24 -0.15 -7.88
CA LEU A 5 -6.33 -1.16 -7.32
C LEU A 5 -5.65 -0.69 -6.02
N ILE A 6 -5.63 0.61 -5.75
CA ILE A 6 -5.05 1.18 -4.52
C ILE A 6 -6.04 1.13 -3.35
N LEU A 7 -7.33 1.20 -3.64
CA LEU A 7 -8.40 1.23 -2.65
C LEU A 7 -8.38 0.04 -1.66
N PRO A 8 -8.27 -1.23 -2.10
CA PRO A 8 -8.19 -2.36 -1.16
C PRO A 8 -6.92 -2.34 -0.30
N ASN A 9 -5.79 -1.86 -0.82
CA ASN A 9 -4.56 -1.72 -0.04
C ASN A 9 -4.69 -0.63 1.04
N LEU A 10 -5.39 0.46 0.73
CA LEU A 10 -5.63 1.56 1.67
C LEU A 10 -6.57 1.14 2.81
N VAL A 11 -7.59 0.34 2.50
CA VAL A 11 -8.47 -0.27 3.51
C VAL A 11 -7.70 -1.24 4.40
N LEU A 12 -6.85 -2.10 3.84
CA LEU A 12 -6.03 -3.04 4.62
C LEU A 12 -5.04 -2.33 5.56
N ILE A 13 -4.44 -1.23 5.11
CA ILE A 13 -3.58 -0.39 5.96
C ILE A 13 -4.39 0.24 7.10
N ALA A 14 -5.58 0.77 6.82
CA ALA A 14 -6.42 1.37 7.85
C ALA A 14 -6.88 0.35 8.90
N VAL A 15 -7.38 -0.82 8.47
CA VAL A 15 -7.86 -1.87 9.39
C VAL A 15 -6.71 -2.46 10.21
N SER A 16 -5.57 -2.78 9.59
CA SER A 16 -4.41 -3.31 10.31
C SER A 16 -3.79 -2.28 11.26
N GLY A 17 -3.76 -1.00 10.87
CA GLY A 17 -3.27 0.10 11.70
C GLY A 17 -4.14 0.34 12.93
N ILE A 18 -5.47 0.37 12.77
CA ILE A 18 -6.41 0.51 13.90
C ILE A 18 -6.29 -0.69 14.84
N ASN A 19 -6.20 -1.91 14.31
CA ASN A 19 -6.09 -3.11 15.13
C ASN A 19 -4.78 -3.12 15.95
N LEU A 20 -3.67 -2.74 15.31
CA LEU A 20 -2.36 -2.64 15.96
C LEU A 20 -2.33 -1.52 17.02
N TYR A 21 -2.90 -0.34 16.72
CA TYR A 21 -2.99 0.77 17.68
C TYR A 21 -3.81 0.39 18.92
N ASN A 22 -4.93 -0.30 18.72
CA ASN A 22 -5.78 -0.74 19.82
C ASN A 22 -5.09 -1.80 20.68
N GLU A 23 -4.38 -2.74 20.05
CA GLU A 23 -3.61 -3.78 20.77
C GLU A 23 -2.43 -3.18 21.57
N LEU A 24 -1.75 -2.17 21.02
CA LEU A 24 -0.70 -1.41 21.69
C LEU A 24 -1.22 -0.61 22.90
N ASN A 25 -2.34 0.11 22.75
CA ASN A 25 -2.92 0.91 23.83
C ASN A 25 -3.53 0.07 24.96
N THR A 26 -4.02 -1.14 24.65
CA THR A 26 -4.67 -2.01 25.65
C THR A 26 -3.65 -2.82 26.47
N GLY A 27 -2.34 -2.71 26.18
CA GLY A 27 -1.29 -3.40 26.93
C GLY A 27 -1.33 -4.93 26.80
N ARG A 28 -2.07 -5.48 25.83
CA ARG A 28 -2.22 -6.93 25.58
C ARG A 28 -1.05 -7.57 24.83
N LEU A 29 0.04 -6.83 24.64
CA LEU A 29 1.25 -7.23 23.92
C LEU A 29 1.79 -8.62 24.33
N ASN A 30 1.67 -9.00 25.60
CA ASN A 30 2.22 -10.26 26.09
C ASN A 30 1.40 -11.51 25.73
N ASN A 31 0.08 -11.40 25.51
CA ASN A 31 -0.76 -12.58 25.29
C ASN A 31 -0.87 -12.97 23.80
N ASN A 32 -0.64 -12.01 22.89
CA ASN A 32 -0.90 -12.17 21.45
C ASN A 32 0.26 -11.67 20.57
N LEU A 33 1.51 -11.76 21.04
CA LEU A 33 2.68 -11.28 20.32
C LEU A 33 2.77 -11.82 18.88
N ALA A 34 2.40 -13.08 18.65
CA ALA A 34 2.36 -13.69 17.32
C ALA A 34 1.36 -12.99 16.38
N VAL A 35 0.20 -12.58 16.89
CA VAL A 35 -0.83 -11.86 16.13
C VAL A 35 -0.38 -10.43 15.84
N THR A 36 0.26 -9.77 16.81
CA THR A 36 0.86 -8.44 16.62
C THR A 36 1.94 -8.46 15.54
N VAL A 37 2.84 -9.45 15.56
CA VAL A 37 3.88 -9.64 14.53
C VAL A 37 3.26 -9.93 13.16
N LEU A 38 2.20 -10.75 13.11
CA LEU A 38 1.46 -11.01 11.87
C LEU A 38 0.89 -9.70 11.30
N HIS A 39 0.18 -8.90 12.10
CA HIS A 39 -0.36 -7.62 11.65
C HIS A 39 0.73 -6.66 11.18
N PHE A 40 1.87 -6.62 11.86
CA PHE A 40 3.01 -5.81 11.45
C PHE A 40 3.58 -6.25 10.10
N SER A 41 3.71 -7.57 9.88
CA SER A 41 4.19 -8.13 8.61
C SER A 41 3.26 -7.82 7.44
N VAL A 42 1.94 -7.92 7.64
CA VAL A 42 0.92 -7.60 6.63
C VAL A 42 0.94 -6.11 6.32
N LEU A 43 1.09 -5.26 7.35
CA LEU A 43 1.17 -3.80 7.19
C LEU A 43 2.40 -3.40 6.37
N ILE A 44 3.58 -3.97 6.64
CA ILE A 44 4.79 -3.77 5.83
C ILE A 44 4.54 -4.21 4.38
N MET A 45 3.93 -5.38 4.17
CA MET A 45 3.66 -5.89 2.82
C MET A 45 2.72 -4.95 2.04
N CYS A 46 1.68 -4.41 2.70
CA CYS A 46 0.76 -3.44 2.10
C CYS A 46 1.49 -2.14 1.71
N VAL A 47 2.37 -1.62 2.58
CA VAL A 47 3.16 -0.41 2.27
C VAL A 47 4.08 -0.65 1.06
N VAL A 48 4.74 -1.81 0.99
CA VAL A 48 5.58 -2.19 -0.16
C VAL A 48 4.76 -2.23 -1.45
N PHE A 49 3.59 -2.87 -1.44
CA PHE A 49 2.73 -2.91 -2.62
C PHE A 49 2.22 -1.53 -3.03
N VAL A 50 1.82 -0.69 -2.08
CA VAL A 50 1.43 0.71 -2.38
C VAL A 50 2.60 1.46 -3.03
N GLY A 51 3.82 1.33 -2.50
CA GLY A 51 5.01 1.95 -3.09
C GLY A 51 5.30 1.47 -4.51
N LEU A 52 5.17 0.17 -4.78
CA LEU A 52 5.33 -0.40 -6.12
C LEU A 52 4.23 0.08 -7.09
N ILE A 53 2.98 0.19 -6.63
CA ILE A 53 1.87 0.71 -7.43
C ILE A 53 2.11 2.17 -7.79
N ILE A 54 2.51 3.02 -6.83
CA ILE A 54 2.83 4.44 -7.08
C ILE A 54 3.97 4.53 -8.09
N ARG A 55 5.07 3.80 -7.89
CA ARG A 55 6.20 3.75 -8.85
C ARG A 55 5.74 3.29 -10.23
N SER A 56 4.85 2.31 -10.30
CA SER A 56 4.28 1.82 -11.56
C SER A 56 3.34 2.84 -12.22
N MET A 57 2.68 3.71 -11.45
CA MET A 57 1.83 4.76 -12.01
C MET A 57 2.67 5.90 -12.60
N PHE A 58 3.75 6.32 -11.93
CA PHE A 58 4.66 7.35 -12.45
C PHE A 58 5.36 6.92 -13.75
N LYS A 59 5.80 5.66 -13.84
CA LYS A 59 6.42 5.13 -15.07
C LYS A 59 5.48 5.18 -16.29
N VAL A 60 4.16 5.12 -16.09
CA VAL A 60 3.16 5.13 -17.17
C VAL A 60 2.85 6.57 -17.64
N VAL A 61 3.06 7.57 -16.77
CA VAL A 61 2.87 8.98 -17.12
C VAL A 61 3.97 9.44 -18.08
N GLU A 62 5.23 9.07 -17.81
CA GLU A 62 6.37 9.42 -18.68
C GLU A 62 6.21 8.86 -20.11
N THR A 63 5.68 7.64 -20.26
CA THR A 63 5.54 7.01 -21.59
C THR A 63 4.43 7.61 -22.45
N ASN A 64 3.47 8.35 -21.88
CA ASN A 64 2.40 8.99 -22.66
C ASN A 64 2.82 10.35 -23.25
N GLU A 65 3.89 10.97 -22.74
CA GLU A 65 4.38 12.25 -23.29
C GLU A 65 5.30 12.06 -24.50
N GLU A 66 5.93 10.89 -24.66
CA GLU A 66 6.86 10.61 -25.77
C GLU A 66 6.15 10.27 -27.09
N GLU A 67 4.92 9.74 -27.06
CA GLU A 67 4.20 9.36 -28.30
C GLU A 67 3.56 10.55 -29.05
N LEU A 68 3.49 11.74 -28.45
CA LEU A 68 2.92 12.92 -29.13
C LEU A 68 3.92 13.66 -30.04
N TYR A 69 5.21 13.27 -30.05
CA TYR A 69 6.25 13.97 -30.84
C TYR A 69 6.59 13.31 -32.19
N TYR A 70 5.94 12.20 -32.56
CA TYR A 70 6.16 11.54 -33.85
C TYR A 70 4.89 11.57 -34.71
N GLN A 71 4.53 12.75 -35.20
CA GLN A 71 3.80 12.88 -36.47
C GLN A 71 4.80 13.24 -37.58
N PRO A 72 5.32 12.26 -38.35
CA PRO A 72 5.97 12.58 -39.61
C PRO A 72 4.92 13.09 -40.59
N ARG A 73 5.25 14.21 -41.23
CA ARG A 73 4.49 14.88 -42.30
C ARG A 73 4.26 14.00 -43.52
#